data_AF-A0A7V1FVW4-F1
#
_entry.id   AF-A0A7V1FVW4-F1
#
_cell.length_a   1.000
_cell.length_b   1.000
_cell.length_c   1.000
_cell.angle_alpha   90.00
_cell.angle_beta   90.00
_cell.angle_gamma   90.00
#
_symmetry.space_group_name_H-M   'P 1'
#
loop_
_entity.id
_entity.type
_entity.pdbx_description
1 polymer ?
#
loop_
_entity_poly.entity_id
_entity_poly.type
_entity_poly.pdbx_seq_one_letter_code
_entity_poly.pdbx_strand_id
1 'polypeptide(L)'
;SKTLTALNKQKLLKPLLGKKIDSKQIRQIERIVRTYKNDAVNAVIALSYHSTTHTRFRDLLTRLCGTRYASMPLFDRAMLSGVMQVNWKKMSERTIKIARKVNRGEKIEISTSNGTYLTFSKKGRKAKADTGIITKPGSSSNLPAGEVYLAPLEGTAEGRLVLEWAPTHKLKHPITLEVKNGVVTEVRGRDNYTQYLRKKLSERKENANIAELGIGTNNKASRPDNILESEKILGTIHVALGDNSSFGGKVSTPFHQDFVFFRPTLTLAYKNNRKKVLIKNGRISTK
;
A
#
# COMPACT_ATOMS: atom_id res chain seq x y z
N SER A 1 -1.19 -29.21 -11.47
CA SER A 1 -1.10 -29.29 -9.99
C SER A 1 -2.29 -30.06 -9.45
N LYS A 2 -2.08 -31.01 -8.53
CA LYS A 2 -3.14 -31.82 -7.90
C LYS A 2 -4.19 -30.96 -7.18
N THR A 3 -3.77 -29.85 -6.57
CA THR A 3 -4.67 -28.86 -5.94
C THR A 3 -5.68 -28.30 -6.93
N LEU A 4 -5.24 -27.86 -8.11
CA LEU A 4 -6.14 -27.29 -9.12
C LEU A 4 -7.13 -28.33 -9.65
N THR A 5 -6.67 -29.57 -9.87
CA THR A 5 -7.54 -30.69 -10.26
C THR A 5 -8.62 -30.96 -9.21
N ALA A 6 -8.25 -30.99 -7.92
CA ALA A 6 -9.20 -31.19 -6.82
C ALA A 6 -10.20 -30.03 -6.67
N LEU A 7 -9.75 -28.78 -6.80
CA LEU A 7 -10.61 -27.61 -6.77
C LEU A 7 -11.60 -27.58 -7.94
N ASN A 8 -11.16 -27.98 -9.14
CA ASN A 8 -12.02 -28.08 -10.31
C ASN A 8 -13.06 -29.19 -10.15
N LYS A 9 -12.65 -30.39 -9.69
CA LYS A 9 -13.58 -31.52 -9.43
C LYS A 9 -14.69 -31.14 -8.44
N GLN A 10 -14.38 -30.29 -7.46
CA GLN A 10 -15.34 -29.82 -6.47
C GLN A 10 -16.06 -28.52 -6.87
N LYS A 11 -15.87 -28.02 -8.10
CA LYS A 11 -16.47 -26.77 -8.62
C LYS A 11 -16.12 -25.51 -7.79
N LEU A 12 -14.99 -25.53 -7.09
CA LEU A 12 -14.55 -24.43 -6.20
C LEU A 12 -13.62 -23.42 -6.90
N LEU A 13 -12.96 -23.80 -8.00
CA LEU A 13 -11.94 -22.94 -8.62
C LEU A 13 -12.53 -21.66 -9.23
N LYS A 14 -13.59 -21.76 -10.04
CA LYS A 14 -14.22 -20.58 -10.66
C LYS A 14 -14.77 -19.58 -9.64
N PRO A 15 -15.54 -20.00 -8.61
CA PRO A 15 -15.98 -19.09 -7.55
C PRO A 15 -14.83 -18.45 -6.78
N LEU A 16 -13.76 -19.19 -6.50
CA LEU A 16 -12.57 -18.68 -5.81
C LEU A 16 -11.91 -17.54 -6.59
N LEU A 17 -11.71 -17.72 -7.90
CA LEU A 17 -11.15 -16.68 -8.77
C LEU A 17 -12.08 -15.47 -8.89
N GLY A 18 -13.39 -15.69 -8.92
CA GLY A 18 -14.40 -14.64 -8.96
C GLY A 18 -14.66 -13.91 -7.63
N LYS A 19 -13.97 -14.29 -6.54
CA LYS A 19 -14.23 -13.80 -5.17
C LYS A 19 -15.69 -14.01 -4.70
N LYS A 20 -16.35 -15.05 -5.20
CA LYS A 20 -17.75 -15.42 -4.88
C LYS A 20 -17.84 -16.64 -3.96
N ILE A 21 -16.87 -16.79 -3.05
CA ILE A 21 -16.83 -17.93 -2.11
C ILE A 21 -17.33 -17.54 -0.73
N ASP A 22 -18.19 -18.39 -0.18
CA ASP A 22 -18.66 -18.25 1.21
C ASP A 22 -17.66 -18.83 2.22
N SER A 23 -17.96 -18.68 3.51
CA SER A 23 -17.09 -19.17 4.60
C SER A 23 -16.93 -20.70 4.63
N LYS A 24 -17.94 -21.46 4.19
CA LYS A 24 -17.90 -22.93 4.13
C LYS A 24 -17.01 -23.38 2.97
N GLN A 25 -17.16 -22.76 1.81
CA GLN A 25 -16.34 -22.99 0.63
C GLN A 25 -14.87 -22.63 0.90
N ILE A 26 -14.60 -21.53 1.61
CA ILE A 26 -13.23 -21.18 2.04
C ILE A 26 -12.63 -22.33 2.84
N ARG A 27 -13.31 -22.84 3.88
CA ARG A 27 -12.81 -23.97 4.69
C ARG A 27 -12.51 -25.21 3.84
N GLN A 28 -13.37 -25.50 2.87
CA GLN A 28 -13.18 -26.62 1.95
C GLN A 28 -11.95 -26.43 1.04
N ILE A 29 -11.76 -25.22 0.50
CA ILE A 29 -10.58 -24.84 -0.28
C ILE A 29 -9.32 -24.97 0.57
N GLU A 30 -9.31 -24.45 1.80
CA GLU A 30 -8.15 -24.55 2.69
C GLU A 30 -7.78 -26.00 3.00
N ARG A 31 -8.77 -26.88 3.20
CA ARG A 31 -8.53 -28.31 3.40
C ARG A 31 -7.84 -28.93 2.19
N ILE A 32 -8.34 -28.67 0.98
CA ILE A 32 -7.74 -29.16 -0.26
C ILE A 32 -6.30 -28.65 -0.41
N VAL A 33 -6.08 -27.36 -0.18
CA VAL A 33 -4.73 -26.76 -0.28
C VAL A 33 -3.79 -27.40 0.74
N ARG A 34 -4.23 -27.63 1.98
CA ARG A 34 -3.42 -28.30 3.02
C ARG A 34 -3.06 -29.74 2.65
N THR A 35 -3.99 -30.49 2.04
CA THR A 35 -3.73 -31.87 1.58
C THR A 35 -2.58 -31.93 0.58
N TYR A 36 -2.51 -30.96 -0.34
CA TYR A 36 -1.52 -30.95 -1.42
C TYR A 36 -0.43 -29.88 -1.22
N LYS A 37 -0.23 -29.38 0.01
CA LYS A 37 0.68 -28.26 0.28
C LYS A 37 2.14 -28.54 -0.09
N ASN A 38 2.54 -29.81 -0.02
CA ASN A 38 3.91 -30.23 -0.33
C ASN A 38 4.22 -30.21 -1.84
N ASP A 39 3.19 -30.17 -2.69
CA ASP A 39 3.33 -29.99 -4.15
C ASP A 39 3.45 -28.50 -4.54
N ALA A 40 3.43 -27.58 -3.57
CA ALA A 40 3.53 -26.15 -3.83
C ALA A 40 4.98 -25.70 -4.04
N VAL A 41 5.17 -24.68 -4.88
CA VAL A 41 6.47 -24.05 -5.08
C VAL A 41 6.97 -23.36 -3.80
N ASN A 42 8.29 -23.30 -3.60
CA ASN A 42 8.88 -22.65 -2.43
C ASN A 42 8.82 -21.12 -2.50
N ALA A 43 8.84 -20.54 -3.70
CA ALA A 43 8.78 -19.11 -3.93
C ALA A 43 8.04 -18.76 -5.22
N VAL A 44 7.40 -17.60 -5.25
CA VAL A 44 6.77 -17.00 -6.43
C VAL A 44 7.30 -15.59 -6.60
N ILE A 45 7.69 -15.26 -7.84
CA ILE A 45 8.01 -13.91 -8.30
C ILE A 45 6.91 -13.54 -9.30
N ALA A 46 5.98 -12.67 -8.90
CA ALA A 46 4.81 -12.31 -9.70
C ALA A 46 5.04 -10.98 -10.42
N LEU A 47 5.56 -11.06 -11.65
CA LEU A 47 5.72 -9.94 -12.58
C LEU A 47 4.40 -9.69 -13.34
N SER A 48 3.40 -9.17 -12.65
CA SER A 48 2.06 -8.99 -13.20
C SER A 48 1.79 -7.55 -13.66
N TYR A 49 0.73 -7.35 -14.43
CA TYR A 49 0.24 -5.98 -14.72
C TYR A 49 -0.52 -5.40 -13.52
N HIS A 50 -1.35 -6.22 -12.87
CA HIS A 50 -2.11 -5.86 -11.67
C HIS A 50 -1.49 -6.48 -10.41
N SER A 51 -1.57 -5.77 -9.28
CA SER A 51 -1.07 -6.28 -8.00
C SER A 51 -1.75 -7.58 -7.58
N THR A 52 -0.94 -8.58 -7.21
CA THR A 52 -1.42 -9.84 -6.62
C THR A 52 -1.30 -9.86 -5.09
N THR A 53 -0.83 -8.77 -4.48
CA THR A 53 -0.53 -8.63 -3.05
C THR A 53 -1.73 -8.90 -2.19
N HIS A 54 -2.95 -8.56 -2.61
CA HIS A 54 -4.18 -8.78 -1.83
C HIS A 54 -5.09 -9.87 -2.42
N THR A 55 -4.50 -10.85 -3.13
CA THR A 55 -5.26 -11.97 -3.72
C THR A 55 -5.38 -13.16 -2.76
N ARG A 56 -6.48 -13.91 -2.89
CA ARG A 56 -6.64 -15.21 -2.21
C ARG A 56 -5.59 -16.23 -2.66
N PHE A 57 -5.16 -16.16 -3.92
CA PHE A 57 -4.09 -17.02 -4.43
C PHE A 57 -2.79 -16.85 -3.63
N ARG A 58 -2.31 -15.61 -3.50
CA ARG A 58 -1.14 -15.30 -2.66
C ARG A 58 -1.38 -15.73 -1.22
N ASP A 59 -2.55 -15.43 -0.63
CA ASP A 59 -2.88 -15.80 0.75
C ASP A 59 -2.79 -17.30 1.03
N LEU A 60 -3.42 -18.12 0.18
CA LEU A 60 -3.44 -19.56 0.35
C LEU A 60 -2.02 -20.13 0.24
N LEU A 61 -1.24 -19.68 -0.75
CA LEU A 61 0.16 -20.11 -0.92
C LEU A 61 1.02 -19.73 0.29
N THR A 62 0.97 -18.48 0.73
CA THR A 62 1.81 -18.01 1.83
C THR A 62 1.42 -18.65 3.15
N ARG A 63 0.12 -18.62 3.48
CA ARG A 63 -0.37 -19.03 4.81
C ARG A 63 -0.46 -20.54 4.98
N LEU A 64 -0.79 -21.29 3.92
CA LEU A 64 -1.04 -22.73 4.02
C LEU A 64 0.12 -23.58 3.52
N CYS A 65 0.86 -23.10 2.52
CA CYS A 65 1.96 -23.84 1.91
C CYS A 65 3.34 -23.36 2.37
N GLY A 66 3.43 -22.22 3.05
CA GLY A 66 4.71 -21.62 3.41
C GLY A 66 5.48 -21.07 2.21
N THR A 67 4.83 -20.92 1.05
CA THR A 67 5.42 -20.32 -0.15
C THR A 67 5.78 -18.87 0.12
N ARG A 68 6.98 -18.46 -0.29
CA ARG A 68 7.45 -17.07 -0.26
C ARG A 68 6.92 -16.32 -1.48
N TYR A 69 6.49 -15.07 -1.34
CA TYR A 69 5.81 -14.38 -2.44
C TYR A 69 6.27 -12.93 -2.63
N ALA A 70 6.88 -12.64 -3.78
CA ALA A 70 7.15 -11.28 -4.23
C ALA A 70 6.09 -10.85 -5.26
N SER A 71 5.30 -9.83 -4.93
CA SER A 71 4.35 -9.20 -5.85
C SER A 71 5.03 -7.99 -6.49
N MET A 72 5.08 -7.92 -7.82
CA MET A 72 5.89 -6.94 -8.54
C MET A 72 5.10 -6.38 -9.72
N PRO A 73 3.96 -5.68 -9.46
CA PRO A 73 3.13 -5.16 -10.52
C PRO A 73 3.83 -4.04 -11.30
N LEU A 74 3.77 -4.07 -12.63
CA LEU A 74 4.43 -3.06 -13.48
C LEU A 74 5.95 -2.99 -13.26
N PHE A 75 6.57 -4.12 -12.88
CA PHE A 75 7.99 -4.20 -12.68
C PHE A 75 8.75 -3.86 -13.97
N ASP A 76 9.71 -2.94 -13.85
CA ASP A 76 10.59 -2.53 -14.93
C ASP A 76 11.95 -3.21 -14.73
N ARG A 77 12.52 -3.78 -15.80
CA ARG A 77 13.84 -4.43 -15.76
C ARG A 77 14.93 -3.52 -15.20
N ALA A 78 14.85 -2.21 -15.45
CA ALA A 78 15.80 -1.23 -14.91
C ALA A 78 15.80 -1.17 -13.37
N MET A 79 14.74 -1.63 -12.70
CA MET A 79 14.70 -1.70 -11.24
C MET A 79 15.74 -2.68 -10.68
N LEU A 80 16.13 -3.72 -11.44
CA LEU A 80 17.15 -4.69 -11.02
C LEU A 80 18.50 -4.01 -10.79
N SER A 81 18.88 -3.06 -11.65
CA SER A 81 20.14 -2.31 -11.53
C SER A 81 19.98 -1.00 -10.75
N GLY A 82 18.75 -0.54 -10.49
CA GLY A 82 18.42 0.65 -9.72
C GLY A 82 18.00 0.34 -8.27
N VAL A 83 16.71 0.51 -8.00
CA VAL A 83 16.09 0.41 -6.67
C VAL A 83 16.35 -0.92 -5.92
N MET A 84 16.54 -2.03 -6.65
CA MET A 84 16.85 -3.34 -6.06
C MET A 84 18.30 -3.49 -5.60
N GLN A 85 19.21 -2.58 -5.96
CA GLN A 85 20.60 -2.52 -5.50
C GLN A 85 20.76 -1.86 -4.13
N VAL A 86 19.66 -1.68 -3.40
CA VAL A 86 19.68 -1.13 -2.04
C VAL A 86 20.42 -2.08 -1.09
N ASN A 87 21.08 -1.52 -0.07
CA ASN A 87 21.52 -2.33 1.06
C ASN A 87 20.28 -2.76 1.88
N TRP A 88 19.79 -3.97 1.61
CA TRP A 88 18.56 -4.53 2.19
C TRP A 88 18.55 -4.52 3.73
N LYS A 89 19.68 -4.81 4.37
CA LYS A 89 19.80 -4.79 5.83
C LYS A 89 19.59 -3.37 6.38
N LYS A 90 20.35 -2.40 5.86
CA LYS A 90 20.24 -0.98 6.29
C LYS A 90 18.85 -0.41 6.00
N MET A 91 18.25 -0.74 4.86
CA MET A 91 16.89 -0.34 4.54
C MET A 91 15.90 -0.95 5.52
N SER A 92 15.95 -2.27 5.76
CA SER A 92 15.07 -2.96 6.70
C SER A 92 15.14 -2.37 8.11
N GLU A 93 16.35 -2.14 8.64
CA GLU A 93 16.56 -1.50 9.95
C GLU A 93 15.92 -0.10 10.01
N ARG A 94 16.10 0.70 8.95
CA ARG A 94 15.48 2.03 8.82
C ARG A 94 13.95 1.94 8.81
N THR A 95 13.37 1.09 7.97
CA THR A 95 11.93 0.91 7.82
C THR A 95 11.30 0.47 9.14
N ILE A 96 11.90 -0.51 9.82
CA ILE A 96 11.43 -0.98 11.13
C ILE A 96 11.52 0.14 12.19
N LYS A 97 12.62 0.90 12.21
CA LYS A 97 12.78 2.02 13.15
C LYS A 97 11.72 3.11 12.92
N ILE A 98 11.43 3.44 11.67
CA ILE A 98 10.37 4.41 11.32
C ILE A 98 9.00 3.88 11.74
N ALA A 99 8.67 2.62 11.41
CA ALA A 99 7.41 2.01 11.82
C ALA A 99 7.22 2.03 13.35
N ARG A 100 8.27 1.75 14.12
CA ARG A 100 8.24 1.86 15.60
C ARG A 100 7.97 3.29 16.06
N LYS A 101 8.57 4.31 15.44
CA LYS A 101 8.31 5.73 15.77
C LYS A 101 6.86 6.10 15.44
N VAL A 102 6.39 5.76 14.24
CA VAL A 102 5.02 6.03 13.79
C VAL A 102 4.03 5.39 14.75
N ASN A 103 4.22 4.12 15.12
CA ASN A 103 3.30 3.39 16.01
C ASN A 103 3.09 4.04 17.39
N ARG A 104 4.03 4.86 17.88
CA ARG A 104 3.90 5.58 19.16
C ARG A 104 2.98 6.81 19.08
N GLY A 105 2.79 7.39 17.90
CA GLY A 105 1.87 8.53 17.71
C GLY A 105 0.41 8.09 17.71
N GLU A 106 -0.52 9.01 17.90
CA GLU A 106 -1.96 8.77 17.76
C GLU A 106 -2.59 9.56 16.62
N LYS A 107 -2.02 10.71 16.27
CA LYS A 107 -2.45 11.54 15.13
C LYS A 107 -1.25 11.89 14.25
N ILE A 108 -1.51 12.00 12.95
CA ILE A 108 -0.54 12.39 11.94
C ILE A 108 -0.96 13.73 11.35
N GLU A 109 0.01 14.61 11.15
CA GLU A 109 -0.14 15.88 10.44
C GLU A 109 0.90 15.92 9.32
N ILE A 110 0.45 16.21 8.10
CA ILE A 110 1.26 16.25 6.89
C ILE A 110 1.11 17.63 6.27
N SER A 111 2.23 18.22 5.84
CA SER A 111 2.24 19.40 5.00
C SER A 111 3.31 19.32 3.91
N THR A 112 3.07 19.99 2.80
CA THR A 112 4.06 20.20 1.72
C THR A 112 4.02 21.67 1.27
N SER A 113 5.06 22.11 0.57
CA SER A 113 5.12 23.47 0.03
C SER A 113 4.09 23.74 -1.07
N ASN A 114 3.55 22.70 -1.72
CA ASN A 114 2.55 22.85 -2.79
C ASN A 114 1.13 23.09 -2.25
N GLY A 115 0.98 23.23 -0.93
CA GLY A 115 -0.29 23.51 -0.28
C GLY A 115 -1.03 22.27 0.20
N THR A 116 -0.50 21.06 0.02
CA THR A 116 -1.04 19.86 0.67
C THR A 116 -0.98 20.04 2.19
N TYR A 117 -2.10 19.77 2.85
CA TYR A 117 -2.21 19.71 4.29
C TYR A 117 -3.23 18.64 4.65
N LEU A 118 -2.81 17.59 5.34
CA LEU A 118 -3.70 16.50 5.75
C LEU A 118 -3.44 16.15 7.20
N THR A 119 -4.50 15.99 7.98
CA THR A 119 -4.42 15.43 9.33
C THR A 119 -5.37 14.26 9.46
N PHE A 120 -5.00 13.24 10.24
CA PHE A 120 -5.88 12.11 10.55
C PHE A 120 -5.44 11.39 11.82
N SER A 121 -6.38 10.68 12.44
CA SER A 121 -6.09 9.79 13.56
C SER A 121 -5.57 8.44 13.06
N LYS A 122 -4.64 7.86 13.81
CA LYS A 122 -4.23 6.46 13.68
C LYS A 122 -4.39 5.69 15.00
N LYS A 123 -5.25 6.17 15.90
CA LYS A 123 -5.57 5.50 17.16
C LYS A 123 -6.10 4.09 16.87
N GLY A 124 -5.53 3.08 17.53
CA GLY A 124 -5.86 1.67 17.27
C GLY A 124 -5.33 1.11 15.94
N ARG A 125 -4.64 1.90 15.11
CA ARG A 125 -4.04 1.46 13.84
C ARG A 125 -2.55 1.21 14.01
N LYS A 126 -2.09 0.07 13.47
CA LYS A 126 -0.70 -0.36 13.48
C LYS A 126 -0.04 -0.07 12.14
N ALA A 127 1.04 0.70 12.16
CA ALA A 127 1.94 0.84 11.03
C ALA A 127 2.79 -0.41 10.85
N LYS A 128 2.86 -0.88 9.60
CA LYS A 128 3.63 -2.05 9.17
C LYS A 128 4.87 -1.57 8.41
N ALA A 129 5.89 -2.42 8.39
CA ALA A 129 7.13 -2.17 7.67
C ALA A 129 7.21 -3.19 6.52
N ASP A 130 7.16 -2.71 5.28
CA ASP A 130 7.53 -3.54 4.14
C ASP A 130 9.04 -3.42 3.90
N THR A 131 9.75 -4.48 4.29
CA THR A 131 11.22 -4.53 4.26
C THR A 131 11.77 -5.29 3.05
N GLY A 132 10.92 -5.96 2.26
CA GLY A 132 11.38 -6.83 1.17
C GLY A 132 12.17 -8.06 1.61
N ILE A 133 12.34 -8.30 2.91
CA ILE A 133 13.04 -9.49 3.42
C ILE A 133 12.09 -10.68 3.42
N ILE A 134 12.07 -11.38 2.29
CA ILE A 134 11.20 -12.54 2.06
C ILE A 134 12.03 -13.83 2.23
N THR A 135 12.62 -14.06 3.40
CA THR A 135 13.46 -15.25 3.67
C THR A 135 12.72 -16.34 4.45
N LYS A 136 11.74 -15.97 5.28
CA LYS A 136 10.98 -16.93 6.11
C LYS A 136 9.88 -17.62 5.29
N PRO A 137 9.56 -18.90 5.52
CA PRO A 137 8.39 -19.55 4.92
C PRO A 137 7.12 -18.73 5.15
N GLY A 138 6.31 -18.58 4.10
CA GLY A 138 5.06 -17.83 4.12
C GLY A 138 5.20 -16.30 4.16
N SER A 139 6.42 -15.75 4.11
CA SER A 139 6.62 -14.30 3.99
C SER A 139 6.22 -13.81 2.60
N SER A 140 5.75 -12.55 2.53
CA SER A 140 5.44 -11.88 1.28
C SER A 140 5.67 -10.38 1.38
N SER A 141 5.91 -9.74 0.23
CA SER A 141 6.21 -8.31 0.13
C SER A 141 6.08 -7.85 -1.33
N ASN A 142 6.00 -6.54 -1.54
CA ASN A 142 6.21 -5.96 -2.86
C ASN A 142 7.71 -5.79 -3.12
N LEU A 143 8.19 -6.16 -4.32
CA LEU A 143 9.57 -5.87 -4.73
C LEU A 143 9.56 -4.95 -5.96
N PRO A 144 10.27 -3.81 -5.94
CA PRO A 144 11.06 -3.25 -4.84
C PRO A 144 10.25 -2.91 -3.58
N ALA A 145 10.92 -3.03 -2.43
CA ALA A 145 10.35 -2.72 -1.13
C ALA A 145 10.95 -1.45 -0.53
N GLY A 146 10.55 -1.17 0.70
CA GLY A 146 11.11 -0.11 1.52
C GLY A 146 10.08 0.96 1.82
N GLU A 147 9.04 0.60 2.56
CA GLU A 147 8.08 1.58 3.06
C GLU A 147 7.53 1.23 4.44
N VAL A 148 7.03 2.25 5.12
CA VAL A 148 6.16 2.09 6.28
C VAL A 148 4.77 2.51 5.89
N TYR A 149 3.77 1.67 6.12
CA TYR A 149 2.40 1.93 5.69
C TYR A 149 1.38 1.64 6.80
N LEU A 150 0.25 2.35 6.75
CA LEU A 150 -0.89 2.14 7.65
C LEU A 150 -2.19 2.62 7.02
N ALA A 151 -3.30 2.01 7.43
CA ALA A 151 -4.63 2.56 7.19
C ALA A 151 -4.94 3.67 8.20
N PRO A 152 -5.26 4.91 7.77
CA PRO A 152 -5.84 5.92 8.65
C PRO A 152 -7.10 5.41 9.34
N LEU A 153 -7.45 5.97 10.51
CA LEU A 153 -8.75 5.73 11.10
C LEU A 153 -9.81 6.41 10.23
N GLU A 154 -10.71 5.63 9.64
CA GLU A 154 -11.77 6.14 8.77
C GLU A 154 -12.60 7.19 9.50
N GLY A 155 -13.12 8.18 8.76
CA GLY A 155 -13.89 9.27 9.32
C GLY A 155 -13.06 10.40 9.95
N THR A 156 -11.73 10.26 10.04
CA THR A 156 -10.91 11.24 10.79
C THR A 156 -9.97 12.08 9.95
N ALA A 157 -9.86 11.82 8.64
CA ALA A 157 -8.98 12.60 7.78
C ALA A 157 -9.63 13.92 7.38
N GLU A 158 -8.88 15.01 7.53
CA GLU A 158 -9.30 16.38 7.26
C GLU A 158 -8.18 17.15 6.54
N GLY A 159 -8.54 17.94 5.53
CA GLY A 159 -7.63 18.87 4.86
C GLY A 159 -7.74 18.81 3.35
N ARG A 160 -6.61 18.94 2.66
CA ARG A 160 -6.54 18.91 1.20
C ARG A 160 -5.25 18.28 0.70
N LEU A 161 -5.33 17.59 -0.42
CA LEU A 161 -4.19 17.01 -1.14
C LEU A 161 -3.99 17.75 -2.46
N VAL A 162 -2.76 18.16 -2.76
CA VAL A 162 -2.40 18.77 -4.05
C VAL A 162 -1.50 17.80 -4.81
N LEU A 163 -2.09 17.14 -5.80
CA LEU A 163 -1.46 16.12 -6.63
C LEU A 163 -0.66 16.78 -7.75
N GLU A 164 0.61 16.41 -7.89
CA GLU A 164 1.48 16.81 -9.01
C GLU A 164 1.81 15.65 -9.95
N TRP A 165 1.58 14.43 -9.47
CA TRP A 165 1.85 13.19 -10.19
C TRP A 165 0.60 12.32 -10.17
N ALA A 166 0.25 11.81 -11.34
CA ALA A 166 -0.54 10.61 -11.47
C ALA A 166 0.38 9.40 -11.18
N PRO A 167 -0.18 8.18 -11.03
CA PRO A 167 0.59 7.00 -10.64
C PRO A 167 1.78 6.67 -11.55
N THR A 168 1.68 7.02 -12.85
CA THR A 168 2.67 6.66 -13.86
C THR A 168 3.24 7.84 -14.63
N HIS A 169 2.82 9.07 -14.32
CA HIS A 169 3.27 10.25 -15.06
C HIS A 169 3.05 11.54 -14.27
N LYS A 170 3.82 12.58 -14.62
CA LYS A 170 3.62 13.92 -14.08
C LYS A 170 2.36 14.55 -14.68
N LEU A 171 1.56 15.20 -13.84
CA LEU A 171 0.41 15.96 -14.31
C LEU A 171 0.87 17.23 -15.03
N LYS A 172 0.13 17.65 -16.06
CA LYS A 172 0.36 18.94 -16.72
C LYS A 172 -0.02 20.09 -15.79
N HIS A 173 -1.07 19.90 -14.99
CA HIS A 173 -1.54 20.85 -14.01
C HIS A 173 -1.91 20.14 -12.70
N PRO A 174 -1.67 20.75 -11.54
CA PRO A 174 -1.99 20.12 -10.27
C PRO A 174 -3.49 19.87 -10.11
N ILE A 175 -3.84 18.80 -9.41
CA ILE A 175 -5.21 18.48 -9.02
C ILE A 175 -5.32 18.61 -7.50
N THR A 176 -6.31 19.35 -7.02
CA THR A 176 -6.60 19.49 -5.59
C THR A 176 -7.76 18.60 -5.20
N LEU A 177 -7.58 17.82 -4.15
CA LEU A 177 -8.61 17.02 -3.50
C LEU A 177 -8.94 17.64 -2.15
N GLU A 178 -10.19 18.03 -1.92
CA GLU A 178 -10.67 18.43 -0.59
C GLU A 178 -11.10 17.18 0.18
N VAL A 179 -10.66 17.07 1.43
CA VAL A 179 -10.88 15.90 2.29
C VAL A 179 -11.60 16.32 3.55
N LYS A 180 -12.76 15.72 3.80
CA LYS A 180 -13.55 15.89 5.02
C LYS A 180 -14.07 14.55 5.52
N ASN A 181 -14.08 14.34 6.83
CA ASN A 181 -14.57 13.12 7.47
C ASN A 181 -13.98 11.85 6.83
N GLY A 182 -12.68 11.84 6.53
CA GLY A 182 -12.00 10.68 5.96
C GLY A 182 -12.22 10.43 4.47
N VAL A 183 -12.97 11.27 3.77
CA VAL A 183 -13.28 11.07 2.34
C VAL A 183 -12.99 12.32 1.51
N VAL A 184 -12.65 12.11 0.23
CA VAL A 184 -12.54 13.16 -0.76
C VAL A 184 -13.94 13.67 -1.11
N THR A 185 -14.21 14.95 -0.81
CA THR A 185 -15.51 15.59 -1.09
C THR A 185 -15.51 16.40 -2.38
N GLU A 186 -14.33 16.81 -2.85
CA GLU A 186 -14.22 17.61 -4.07
C GLU A 186 -12.91 17.33 -4.80
N VAL A 187 -12.97 17.36 -6.14
CA VAL A 187 -11.81 17.22 -7.03
C VAL A 187 -11.78 18.45 -7.94
N ARG A 188 -10.74 19.28 -7.83
CA ARG A 188 -10.52 20.50 -8.63
C ARG A 188 -9.25 20.39 -9.45
N GLY A 189 -9.26 20.87 -10.69
CA GLY A 189 -8.09 20.84 -11.56
C GLY A 189 -8.48 20.93 -13.03
N ARG A 190 -7.53 21.32 -13.87
CA ARG A 190 -7.69 21.41 -15.34
C ARG A 190 -6.95 20.30 -16.09
N ASP A 191 -6.27 19.40 -15.38
CA ASP A 191 -5.63 18.25 -15.98
C ASP A 191 -6.67 17.19 -16.38
N ASN A 192 -6.46 16.47 -17.48
CA ASN A 192 -7.35 15.42 -17.96
C ASN A 192 -7.59 14.33 -16.90
N TYR A 193 -6.61 14.07 -16.04
CA TYR A 193 -6.73 13.09 -14.96
C TYR A 193 -7.79 13.47 -13.92
N THR A 194 -8.19 14.75 -13.85
CA THR A 194 -9.28 15.24 -12.99
C THR A 194 -10.60 14.52 -13.30
N GLN A 195 -10.93 14.36 -14.59
CA GLN A 195 -12.17 13.71 -15.01
C GLN A 195 -12.15 12.21 -14.70
N TYR A 196 -11.00 11.57 -14.89
CA TYR A 196 -10.79 10.17 -14.50
C TYR A 196 -11.05 9.98 -12.99
N LEU A 197 -10.47 10.84 -12.14
CA LEU A 197 -10.70 10.76 -10.70
C LEU A 197 -12.17 10.98 -10.34
N ARG A 198 -12.82 12.02 -10.86
CA ARG A 198 -14.26 12.26 -10.62
C ARG A 198 -15.10 11.05 -10.98
N LYS A 199 -14.86 10.46 -12.16
CA LYS A 199 -15.56 9.24 -12.60
C LYS A 199 -15.31 8.10 -11.62
N LYS A 200 -14.05 7.81 -11.28
CA LYS A 200 -13.69 6.74 -10.35
C LYS A 200 -14.32 6.93 -8.98
N LEU A 201 -14.31 8.15 -8.43
CA LEU A 201 -14.91 8.44 -7.14
C LEU A 201 -16.45 8.35 -7.16
N SER A 202 -17.09 8.62 -8.31
CA SER A 202 -18.55 8.45 -8.46
C SER A 202 -19.01 7.01 -8.63
N GLU A 203 -18.14 6.08 -9.03
CA GLU A 203 -18.50 4.67 -9.23
C GLU A 203 -18.99 4.03 -7.91
N ARG A 204 -18.36 4.39 -6.78
CA ARG A 204 -18.70 3.92 -5.43
C ARG A 204 -18.26 4.94 -4.38
N LYS A 205 -19.11 5.19 -3.38
CA LYS A 205 -18.78 6.09 -2.24
C LYS A 205 -17.48 5.69 -1.53
N GLU A 206 -17.19 4.39 -1.44
CA GLU A 206 -15.99 3.88 -0.79
C GLU A 206 -14.69 4.28 -1.50
N ASN A 207 -14.74 4.63 -2.79
CA ASN A 207 -13.55 5.02 -3.56
C ASN A 207 -12.97 6.35 -3.07
N ALA A 208 -13.77 7.20 -2.44
CA ALA A 208 -13.34 8.49 -1.92
C ALA A 208 -12.59 8.39 -0.57
N ASN A 209 -12.55 7.23 0.07
CA ASN A 209 -11.88 7.03 1.35
C ASN A 209 -10.37 7.30 1.29
N ILE A 210 -9.81 8.00 2.27
CA ILE A 210 -8.36 8.07 2.47
C ILE A 210 -7.88 6.74 3.06
N ALA A 211 -7.30 5.92 2.20
CA ALA A 211 -7.10 4.50 2.43
C ALA A 211 -5.77 4.17 3.11
N GLU A 212 -4.70 4.87 2.73
CA GLU A 212 -3.36 4.56 3.17
C GLU A 212 -2.55 5.83 3.38
N LEU A 213 -1.69 5.82 4.40
CA LEU A 213 -0.47 6.60 4.38
C LEU A 213 0.70 5.63 4.29
N GLY A 214 1.58 5.86 3.32
CA GLY A 214 2.89 5.25 3.28
C GLY A 214 4.03 6.26 3.36
N ILE A 215 5.19 5.79 3.80
CA ILE A 215 6.44 6.55 3.97
C ILE A 215 7.55 5.77 3.27
N GLY A 216 8.13 6.34 2.23
CA GLY A 216 9.21 5.72 1.49
C GLY A 216 10.53 5.71 2.26
N THR A 217 11.25 4.60 2.19
CA THR A 217 12.46 4.32 2.98
C THR A 217 13.61 3.73 2.18
N ASN A 218 13.43 3.50 0.88
CA ASN A 218 14.45 2.98 -0.02
C ASN A 218 15.27 4.14 -0.62
N ASN A 219 16.57 4.18 -0.31
CA ASN A 219 17.47 5.24 -0.76
C ASN A 219 18.07 5.02 -2.16
N LYS A 220 17.65 3.96 -2.86
CA LYS A 220 17.95 3.71 -4.27
C LYS A 220 16.73 3.91 -5.18
N ALA A 221 15.53 4.03 -4.61
CA ALA A 221 14.34 4.43 -5.36
C ALA A 221 14.44 5.91 -5.74
N SER A 222 14.20 6.21 -7.02
CA SER A 222 14.28 7.56 -7.56
C SER A 222 13.28 7.86 -8.68
N ARG A 223 12.55 6.86 -9.19
CA ARG A 223 11.63 7.01 -10.31
C ARG A 223 10.21 7.40 -9.87
N PRO A 224 9.79 8.66 -10.09
CA PRO A 224 8.42 9.10 -9.78
C PRO A 224 7.37 8.64 -10.80
N ASP A 225 7.80 8.20 -11.98
CA ASP A 225 6.99 7.77 -13.12
C ASP A 225 6.58 6.29 -13.05
N ASN A 226 7.04 5.56 -12.03
CA ASN A 226 6.67 4.18 -11.81
C ASN A 226 6.10 4.02 -10.40
N ILE A 227 4.79 3.77 -10.28
CA ILE A 227 4.12 3.76 -8.97
C ILE A 227 4.80 2.81 -7.97
N LEU A 228 5.16 1.61 -8.41
CA LEU A 228 5.77 0.57 -7.58
C LEU A 228 7.11 1.03 -6.96
N GLU A 229 7.91 1.80 -7.69
CA GLU A 229 9.16 2.38 -7.16
C GLU A 229 8.91 3.69 -6.40
N SER A 230 8.01 4.54 -6.90
CA SER A 230 7.78 5.89 -6.40
C SER A 230 7.34 5.95 -4.93
N GLU A 231 6.51 4.99 -4.50
CA GLU A 231 6.06 4.81 -3.12
C GLU A 231 7.22 4.54 -2.15
N LYS A 232 8.33 3.98 -2.66
CA LYS A 232 9.46 3.53 -1.84
C LYS A 232 10.54 4.62 -1.70
N ILE A 233 10.47 5.72 -2.44
CA ILE A 233 11.49 6.78 -2.47
C ILE A 233 11.76 7.31 -1.05
N LEU A 234 13.02 7.26 -0.63
CA LEU A 234 13.40 7.68 0.73
C LEU A 234 12.91 9.11 1.03
N GLY A 235 12.08 9.23 2.07
CA GLY A 235 11.63 10.51 2.59
C GLY A 235 10.42 11.12 1.88
N THR A 236 9.89 10.47 0.85
CA THR A 236 8.54 10.79 0.35
C THR A 236 7.48 10.16 1.24
N ILE A 237 6.24 10.58 1.03
CA ILE A 237 5.07 9.85 1.49
C ILE A 237 4.18 9.57 0.29
N HIS A 238 3.28 8.61 0.41
CA HIS A 238 2.12 8.50 -0.47
C HIS A 238 0.85 8.46 0.35
N VAL A 239 -0.22 8.95 -0.26
CA VAL A 239 -1.58 8.82 0.27
C VAL A 239 -2.42 8.11 -0.78
N ALA A 240 -3.10 7.04 -0.36
CA ALA A 240 -3.96 6.26 -1.25
C ALA A 240 -5.44 6.61 -1.06
N LEU A 241 -6.21 6.46 -2.14
CA LEU A 241 -7.67 6.50 -2.13
C LEU A 241 -8.26 5.08 -2.26
N GLY A 242 -9.40 4.81 -1.62
CA GLY A 242 -10.18 3.58 -1.81
C GLY A 242 -10.02 2.50 -0.72
N ASP A 243 -9.66 1.27 -1.13
CA ASP A 243 -9.66 0.08 -0.28
C ASP A 243 -8.52 0.09 0.75
N ASN A 244 -8.87 -0.21 1.99
CA ASN A 244 -7.89 -0.43 3.07
C ASN A 244 -8.19 -1.68 3.91
N SER A 245 -9.12 -2.51 3.45
CA SER A 245 -9.68 -3.68 4.16
C SER A 245 -8.65 -4.76 4.45
N SER A 246 -7.57 -4.81 3.68
CA SER A 246 -6.58 -5.89 3.71
C SER A 246 -5.38 -5.62 4.62
N PHE A 247 -5.19 -4.38 5.09
CA PHE A 247 -4.02 -4.01 5.89
C PHE A 247 -4.32 -3.25 7.18
N GLY A 248 -5.60 -3.09 7.52
CA GLY A 248 -6.01 -2.69 8.87
C GLY A 248 -7.27 -1.86 8.92
N GLY A 249 -7.78 -1.35 7.79
CA GLY A 249 -9.02 -0.58 7.72
C GLY A 249 -10.27 -1.43 7.51
N LYS A 250 -11.41 -0.77 7.30
CA LYS A 250 -12.74 -1.38 7.16
C LYS A 250 -13.39 -1.13 5.79
N VAL A 251 -12.81 -0.25 4.97
CA VAL A 251 -13.41 0.13 3.69
C VAL A 251 -12.98 -0.87 2.62
N SER A 252 -13.99 -1.45 1.95
CA SER A 252 -13.76 -2.43 0.88
C SER A 252 -14.34 -2.01 -0.46
N THR A 253 -13.47 -1.88 -1.46
CA THR A 253 -13.85 -1.46 -2.82
C THR A 253 -12.84 -1.94 -3.87
N PRO A 254 -13.20 -2.19 -5.14
CA PRO A 254 -12.25 -2.58 -6.19
C PRO A 254 -11.45 -1.38 -6.74
N PHE A 255 -11.01 -0.48 -5.86
CA PHE A 255 -10.22 0.70 -6.19
C PHE A 255 -9.22 0.96 -5.07
N HIS A 256 -7.95 1.08 -5.44
CA HIS A 256 -6.88 1.52 -4.56
C HIS A 256 -5.92 2.32 -5.43
N GLN A 257 -5.69 3.59 -5.10
CA GLN A 257 -4.88 4.46 -5.92
C GLN A 257 -3.96 5.36 -5.10
N ASP A 258 -2.67 5.12 -5.26
CA ASP A 258 -1.59 5.84 -4.59
C ASP A 258 -1.20 7.13 -5.31
N PHE A 259 -0.90 8.17 -4.51
CA PHE A 259 -0.34 9.43 -4.96
C PHE A 259 0.86 9.82 -4.10
N VAL A 260 2.00 10.08 -4.74
CA VAL A 260 3.26 10.40 -4.04
C VAL A 260 3.39 11.90 -3.83
N PHE A 261 3.81 12.28 -2.62
CA PHE A 261 4.10 13.65 -2.21
C PHE A 261 5.59 13.77 -1.87
N PHE A 262 6.25 14.69 -2.58
CA PHE A 262 7.67 14.96 -2.41
C PHE A 262 7.92 16.01 -1.34
N ARG A 263 9.07 15.88 -0.67
CA ARG A 263 9.53 16.81 0.38
C ARG A 263 8.47 17.14 1.45
N PRO A 264 7.73 16.16 1.98
CA PRO A 264 6.73 16.42 3.01
C PRO A 264 7.38 16.80 4.33
N THR A 265 6.66 17.54 5.16
CA THR A 265 6.84 17.56 6.60
C THR A 265 5.76 16.69 7.23
N LEU A 266 6.16 15.67 7.97
CA LEU A 266 5.25 14.75 8.68
C LEU A 266 5.54 14.84 10.18
N THR A 267 4.51 15.20 10.94
CA THR A 267 4.53 15.34 12.39
C THR A 267 3.65 14.28 13.04
N LEU A 268 4.20 13.64 14.08
CA LEU A 268 3.47 12.73 14.94
C LEU A 268 2.99 13.49 16.18
N ALA A 269 1.69 13.44 16.48
CA ALA A 269 1.15 13.88 17.75
C ALA A 269 0.88 12.66 18.65
N TYR A 270 1.31 12.74 19.91
CA TYR A 270 1.19 11.68 20.91
C TYR A 270 -0.02 11.89 21.82
N LYS A 271 -0.38 10.87 22.60
CA LYS A 271 -1.52 10.91 23.55
C LYS A 271 -1.47 12.09 24.53
N ASN A 272 -0.28 12.56 24.89
CA ASN A 272 -0.05 13.70 25.79
C ASN A 272 0.04 15.05 25.06
N ASN A 273 -0.48 15.15 23.83
CA ASN A 273 -0.43 16.33 22.96
C ASN A 273 0.98 16.80 22.55
N ARG A 274 2.04 16.10 22.97
CA ARG A 274 3.39 16.35 22.44
C ARG A 274 3.39 16.12 20.93
N LYS A 275 4.10 16.95 20.19
CA LYS A 275 4.36 16.77 18.76
C LYS A 275 5.84 16.49 18.51
N LYS A 276 6.14 15.60 17.56
CA LYS A 276 7.51 15.34 17.07
C LYS A 276 7.50 15.24 15.56
N VAL A 277 8.35 16.03 14.92
CA VAL A 277 8.58 15.96 13.48
C VAL A 277 9.34 14.67 13.17
N LEU A 278 8.72 13.79 12.37
CA LEU A 278 9.33 12.56 11.88
C LEU A 278 10.06 12.79 10.56
N ILE A 279 9.47 13.58 9.66
CA ILE A 279 10.04 13.97 8.38
C ILE A 279 9.97 15.49 8.30
N LYS A 280 11.08 16.15 7.96
CA LYS A 280 11.13 17.60 7.73
C LYS A 280 11.61 17.86 6.31
N ASN A 281 10.74 18.38 5.45
CA ASN A 281 11.02 18.66 4.04
C ASN A 281 11.69 17.47 3.32
N GLY A 282 11.14 16.27 3.51
CA GLY A 282 11.65 15.01 2.93
C GLY A 282 12.85 14.39 3.66
N ARG A 283 13.38 15.02 4.71
CA ARG A 283 14.47 14.45 5.51
C ARG A 283 13.92 13.73 6.73
N ILE A 284 14.11 12.42 6.82
CA ILE A 284 13.68 11.61 7.96
C ILE A 284 14.57 11.91 9.18
N SER A 285 13.94 12.22 10.31
CA SER A 285 14.61 12.50 11.56
C SER A 285 15.33 11.26 12.12
N THR A 286 16.63 11.40 12.33
CA THR A 286 17.49 10.35 12.90
C THR A 286 17.32 10.21 14.42
N LYS A 287 16.90 11.29 15.10
CA LYS A 287 16.69 11.40 16.55
C LYS A 287 15.29 10.98 17.02
#